data_AF-A0A7C2I3T3-F1
#
_entry.id   AF-A0A7C2I3T3-F1
#
_cell.length_a   1.000
_cell.length_b   1.000
_cell.length_c   1.000
_cell.angle_alpha   90.00
_cell.angle_beta   90.00
_cell.angle_gamma   90.00
#
_symmetry.space_group_name_H-M   'P 1'
#
loop_
_entity.id
_entity.type
_entity.pdbx_description
1 polymer ?
#
loop_
_entity_poly.entity_id
_entity_poly.type
_entity_poly.pdbx_seq_one_letter_code
_entity_poly.pdbx_strand_id
1 'polypeptide(L)'
;MTRLLVSPALALALYLGGVGPPPALAEGVPNNVALHIIPREVLFFSAATGMWTSVRLDAGERVLQRGAGTNVAAVITNQRAIGFSALQNVTHEIRLPDDETLETFKVEGNVATALTRRRALGFSAATGKWADIERFQPGR
;
A
#
# COMPACT_ATOMS: atom_id res chain seq x y z
N MET A 1 -33.47 -54.18 -27.18
CA MET A 1 -32.72 -53.72 -25.98
C MET A 1 -31.24 -53.87 -26.29
N THR A 2 -30.49 -52.76 -26.17
CA THR A 2 -29.06 -52.63 -25.80
C THR A 2 -28.52 -51.35 -26.43
N ARG A 3 -28.21 -50.39 -25.57
CA ARG A 3 -27.71 -49.05 -25.89
C ARG A 3 -26.32 -49.14 -26.52
N LEU A 4 -26.14 -48.54 -27.69
CA LEU A 4 -24.85 -48.01 -28.12
C LEU A 4 -24.82 -46.52 -27.78
N LEU A 5 -24.14 -46.19 -26.69
CA LEU A 5 -23.71 -44.83 -26.41
C LEU A 5 -22.37 -44.66 -27.13
N VAL A 6 -22.40 -44.11 -28.33
CA VAL A 6 -21.25 -43.46 -28.94
C VAL A 6 -21.77 -42.09 -29.33
N SER A 7 -21.39 -41.07 -28.56
CA SER A 7 -21.53 -39.68 -28.95
C SER A 7 -20.26 -39.28 -29.70
N PRO A 8 -20.24 -39.28 -31.04
CA PRO A 8 -19.22 -38.56 -31.75
C PRO A 8 -19.65 -37.09 -31.83
N ALA A 9 -18.67 -36.21 -31.64
CA ALA A 9 -18.53 -34.96 -32.38
C ALA A 9 -19.80 -34.12 -32.62
N LEU A 10 -19.82 -32.92 -32.06
CA LEU A 10 -19.29 -31.75 -32.77
C LEU A 10 -19.73 -30.52 -31.96
N ALA A 11 -18.78 -29.93 -31.23
CA ALA A 11 -18.95 -28.58 -30.72
C ALA A 11 -19.00 -27.65 -31.93
N LEU A 12 -20.21 -27.37 -32.43
CA LEU A 12 -20.43 -26.43 -33.51
C LEU A 12 -20.33 -25.02 -32.93
N ALA A 13 -19.14 -24.42 -33.10
CA ALA A 13 -18.95 -23.00 -32.91
C ALA A 13 -19.72 -22.24 -34.00
N LEU A 14 -20.81 -21.58 -33.62
CA LEU A 14 -21.43 -20.53 -34.44
C LEU A 14 -21.04 -19.18 -33.87
N TYR A 15 -19.97 -18.64 -34.45
CA TYR A 15 -19.56 -17.25 -34.34
C TYR A 15 -20.50 -16.39 -35.18
N LEU A 16 -21.52 -15.79 -34.55
CA LEU A 16 -22.24 -14.65 -35.11
C LEU A 16 -22.54 -13.66 -33.97
N GLY A 17 -21.77 -12.57 -33.91
CA GLY A 17 -21.94 -11.47 -32.96
C GLY A 17 -20.84 -11.45 -31.90
N GLY A 18 -19.77 -10.71 -32.16
CA GLY A 18 -18.64 -10.55 -31.24
C GLY A 18 -19.06 -9.99 -29.88
N VAL A 19 -19.16 -10.87 -28.90
CA VAL A 19 -18.86 -10.55 -27.51
C VAL A 19 -17.71 -11.47 -27.16
N GLY A 20 -16.47 -11.00 -27.39
CA GLY A 20 -15.34 -11.56 -26.67
C GLY A 20 -15.67 -11.55 -25.18
N PRO A 21 -15.06 -12.42 -24.34
CA PRO A 21 -15.21 -12.27 -22.90
C PRO A 21 -15.02 -10.78 -22.58
N PRO A 22 -15.91 -10.15 -21.78
CA PRO A 22 -15.71 -8.75 -21.43
C PRO A 22 -14.26 -8.65 -20.98
N PRO A 23 -13.50 -7.61 -21.42
CA PRO A 23 -12.15 -7.44 -20.92
C PRO A 23 -12.32 -7.56 -19.42
N ALA A 24 -11.73 -8.60 -18.82
CA ALA A 24 -11.77 -8.77 -17.39
C ALA A 24 -11.22 -7.43 -16.92
N LEU A 25 -12.12 -6.60 -16.37
CA LEU A 25 -11.69 -5.36 -15.77
C LEU A 25 -10.65 -5.89 -14.80
N ALA A 26 -9.39 -5.52 -15.03
CA ALA A 26 -8.43 -5.53 -13.96
C ALA A 26 -9.01 -4.50 -12.99
N GLU A 27 -10.03 -4.90 -12.23
CA GLU A 27 -10.47 -4.20 -11.05
C GLU A 27 -9.29 -4.37 -10.13
N GLY A 28 -8.31 -3.47 -10.31
CA GLY A 28 -7.23 -3.30 -9.37
C GLY A 28 -7.90 -3.24 -8.03
N VAL A 29 -7.53 -4.16 -7.14
CA VAL A 29 -8.13 -4.30 -5.81
C VAL A 29 -8.35 -2.91 -5.25
N PRO A 30 -9.60 -2.49 -4.98
CA PRO A 30 -9.87 -1.12 -4.60
C PRO A 30 -9.01 -0.76 -3.41
N ASN A 31 -8.40 0.42 -3.45
CA ASN A 31 -7.57 0.88 -2.35
C ASN A 31 -8.46 1.02 -1.11
N ASN A 32 -8.12 0.29 -0.05
CA ASN A 32 -8.81 0.32 1.23
C ASN A 32 -8.39 1.50 2.10
N VAL A 33 -7.58 2.41 1.56
CA VAL A 33 -7.01 3.54 2.29
C VAL A 33 -7.16 4.83 1.50
N ALA A 34 -7.63 5.88 2.18
CA ALA A 34 -7.50 7.25 1.71
C ALA A 34 -6.50 8.01 2.58
N LEU A 35 -5.78 8.95 1.97
CA LEU A 35 -4.78 9.79 2.62
C LEU A 35 -5.01 11.25 2.24
N HIS A 36 -5.22 12.10 3.24
CA HIS A 36 -5.27 13.56 3.07
C HIS A 36 -4.26 14.24 4.00
N ILE A 37 -3.58 15.26 3.49
CA ILE A 37 -2.72 16.12 4.29
C ILE A 37 -3.36 17.50 4.33
N ILE A 38 -3.64 17.96 5.54
CA ILE A 38 -4.13 19.31 5.81
C ILE A 38 -3.12 20.03 6.72
N PRO A 39 -3.27 21.35 6.95
CA PRO A 39 -2.38 22.05 7.85
C PRO A 39 -2.32 21.36 9.22
N ARG A 40 -1.12 20.90 9.59
CA ARG A 40 -0.79 20.24 10.85
C ARG A 40 -1.45 18.89 11.12
N GLU A 41 -2.10 18.26 10.14
CA GLU A 41 -2.67 16.92 10.32
C GLU A 41 -2.53 16.04 9.09
N VAL A 42 -2.32 14.76 9.35
CA VAL A 42 -2.40 13.67 8.40
C VAL A 42 -3.68 12.90 8.70
N LEU A 43 -4.59 12.84 7.74
CA LEU A 43 -5.84 12.13 7.85
C LEU A 43 -5.79 10.85 7.04
N PHE A 44 -6.10 9.74 7.70
CA PHE A 44 -6.24 8.42 7.11
C PHE A 44 -7.69 7.96 7.20
N PHE A 45 -8.18 7.31 6.16
CA PHE A 45 -9.46 6.60 6.21
C PHE A 45 -9.22 5.13 5.90
N SER A 46 -9.77 4.24 6.73
CA SER A 46 -9.85 2.81 6.41
C SER A 46 -11.21 2.50 5.83
N ALA A 47 -11.25 2.05 4.57
CA ALA A 47 -12.46 1.51 3.96
C ALA A 47 -12.85 0.14 4.57
N ALA A 48 -11.86 -0.61 5.08
CA ALA A 48 -12.10 -1.91 5.70
C ALA A 48 -12.88 -1.80 7.01
N THR A 49 -12.66 -0.72 7.78
CA THR A 49 -13.34 -0.50 9.07
C THR A 49 -14.33 0.67 9.04
N GLY A 50 -14.35 1.48 7.97
CA GLY A 50 -15.16 2.69 7.87
C GLY A 50 -14.76 3.81 8.82
N MET A 51 -13.49 3.85 9.27
CA MET A 51 -13.03 4.78 10.30
C MET A 51 -12.01 5.79 9.78
N TRP A 52 -12.12 7.03 10.29
CA TRP A 52 -11.08 8.04 10.14
C TRP A 52 -10.08 7.96 11.29
N THR A 53 -8.81 8.22 11.01
CA THR A 53 -7.73 8.33 11.99
C THR A 53 -6.86 9.52 11.63
N SER A 54 -6.58 10.40 12.59
CA SER A 54 -5.72 11.56 12.38
C SER A 54 -4.43 11.47 13.17
N VAL A 55 -3.34 11.97 12.58
CA VAL A 55 -2.06 12.17 13.25
C VAL A 55 -1.71 13.65 13.16
N ARG A 56 -1.47 14.28 14.30
CA ARG A 56 -1.07 15.69 14.38
C ARG A 56 0.42 15.83 14.08
N LEU A 57 0.77 16.81 13.26
CA LEU A 57 2.14 17.22 13.01
C LEU A 57 2.60 18.27 14.02
N ASP A 58 3.84 18.12 14.47
CA ASP A 58 4.47 19.02 15.43
C ASP A 58 4.77 20.40 14.81
N ALA A 59 5.09 21.37 15.67
CA ALA A 59 5.48 22.69 15.20
C ALA A 59 6.78 22.60 14.38
N GLY A 60 6.76 23.12 13.15
CA GLY A 60 7.90 23.03 12.22
C GLY A 60 8.09 21.65 11.58
N GLU A 61 7.24 20.67 11.90
CA GLU A 61 7.22 19.39 11.19
C GLU A 61 6.64 19.59 9.77
N ARG A 62 7.38 19.15 8.76
CA ARG A 62 7.04 19.27 7.34
C ARG A 62 7.01 17.90 6.69
N VAL A 63 5.97 17.64 5.90
CA VAL A 63 5.87 16.44 5.07
C VAL A 63 6.88 16.54 3.93
N LEU A 64 7.75 15.53 3.83
CA LEU A 64 8.75 15.39 2.77
C LEU A 64 8.24 14.49 1.63
N GLN A 65 7.61 13.37 1.98
CA GLN A 65 7.05 12.41 1.05
C GLN A 65 5.76 11.82 1.60
N ARG A 66 4.87 11.36 0.72
CA ARG A 66 3.60 10.73 1.08
C ARG A 66 3.15 9.77 0.00
N GLY A 67 2.42 8.73 0.38
CA GLY A 67 1.86 7.77 -0.57
C GLY A 67 0.82 6.86 0.07
N ALA A 68 0.00 6.27 -0.80
CA ALA A 68 -1.03 5.30 -0.45
C ALA A 68 -0.97 4.13 -1.43
N GLY A 69 -1.01 2.92 -0.90
CA GLY A 69 -1.15 1.67 -1.64
C GLY A 69 -2.55 1.08 -1.45
N THR A 70 -2.69 -0.24 -1.63
CA THR A 70 -3.95 -0.94 -1.43
C THR A 70 -4.40 -0.91 0.03
N ASN A 71 -3.51 -1.18 0.99
CA ASN A 71 -3.87 -1.30 2.41
C ASN A 71 -3.01 -0.47 3.36
N VAL A 72 -2.09 0.32 2.82
CA VAL A 72 -1.13 1.12 3.57
C VAL A 72 -1.15 2.56 3.08
N ALA A 73 -1.03 3.49 4.00
CA ALA A 73 -0.59 4.84 3.68
C ALA A 73 0.63 5.17 4.53
N ALA A 74 1.56 5.94 3.97
CA ALA A 74 2.74 6.37 4.71
C ALA A 74 3.09 7.82 4.36
N VAL A 75 3.61 8.51 5.37
CA VAL A 75 4.07 9.89 5.30
C VAL A 75 5.46 9.95 5.92
N ILE A 76 6.42 10.48 5.19
CA ILE A 76 7.75 10.80 5.71
C ILE A 76 7.79 12.29 5.99
N THR A 77 8.13 12.67 7.20
CA THR A 77 8.36 14.06 7.61
C THR A 77 9.85 14.30 7.85
N ASN A 78 10.22 15.54 8.14
CA ASN A 78 11.58 15.87 8.60
C ASN A 78 11.88 15.39 10.03
N GLN A 79 10.97 14.68 10.70
CA GLN A 79 11.11 14.24 12.09
C GLN A 79 10.82 12.75 12.30
N ARG A 80 9.94 12.16 11.47
CA ARG A 80 9.50 10.76 11.62
C ARG A 80 8.93 10.20 10.34
N ALA A 81 8.89 8.87 10.25
CA ALA A 81 8.08 8.14 9.30
C ALA A 81 6.79 7.69 9.99
N ILE A 82 5.64 8.07 9.45
CA ILE A 82 4.30 7.70 9.93
C ILE A 82 3.73 6.70 8.95
N GLY A 83 3.32 5.53 9.44
CA GLY A 83 2.65 4.51 8.64
C GLY A 83 1.26 4.23 9.20
N PHE A 84 0.32 3.95 8.31
CA PHE A 84 -1.06 3.59 8.63
C PHE A 84 -1.43 2.28 7.96
N SER A 85 -1.99 1.35 8.73
CA SER A 85 -2.60 0.13 8.22
C SER A 85 -4.11 0.31 8.16
N ALA A 86 -4.69 0.24 6.96
CA ALA A 86 -6.14 0.22 6.81
C ALA A 86 -6.75 -1.09 7.31
N LEU A 87 -6.02 -2.21 7.22
CA LEU A 87 -6.51 -3.53 7.66
C LEU A 87 -6.78 -3.57 9.16
N GLN A 88 -5.96 -2.86 9.94
CA GLN A 88 -6.04 -2.86 11.40
C GLN A 88 -6.56 -1.53 11.97
N ASN A 89 -6.67 -0.50 11.12
CA ASN A 89 -6.94 0.88 11.51
C ASN A 89 -6.00 1.38 12.63
N VAL A 90 -4.70 1.18 12.43
CA VAL A 90 -3.65 1.60 13.38
C VAL A 90 -2.57 2.42 12.68
N THR A 91 -2.01 3.36 13.43
CA THR A 91 -0.82 4.12 13.04
C THR A 91 0.39 3.64 13.84
N HIS A 92 1.56 3.64 13.20
CA HIS A 92 2.83 3.47 13.89
C HIS A 92 3.86 4.43 13.31
N GLU A 93 4.75 4.92 14.16
CA GLU A 93 5.75 5.90 13.79
C GLU A 93 7.14 5.50 14.25
N ILE A 94 8.14 5.93 13.50
CA ILE A 94 9.54 5.80 13.90
C ILE A 94 10.24 7.15 13.67
N ARG A 95 11.02 7.58 14.67
CA ARG A 95 11.75 8.84 14.62
C ARG A 95 12.87 8.78 13.58
N LEU A 96 13.03 9.85 12.81
CA LEU A 96 14.14 10.09 11.92
C LEU A 96 15.04 11.15 12.56
N PRO A 97 16.30 10.84 12.92
CA PRO A 97 17.25 11.82 13.42
C PRO A 97 17.51 12.95 12.41
N ASP A 98 17.95 14.11 12.90
CA ASP A 98 18.17 15.31 12.07
C ASP A 98 19.24 15.10 10.97
N ASP A 99 20.17 14.15 11.16
CA ASP A 99 21.20 13.76 10.19
C ASP A 99 20.74 12.67 9.20
N GLU A 100 19.55 12.10 9.40
CA GLU A 100 19.01 11.03 8.55
C GLU A 100 18.36 11.62 7.28
N THR A 101 19.03 11.41 6.15
CA THR A 101 18.53 11.89 4.85
C THR A 101 17.81 10.78 4.09
N LEU A 102 16.60 11.08 3.61
CA LEU A 102 15.80 10.21 2.75
C LEU A 102 16.39 10.14 1.34
N GLU A 103 16.64 8.93 0.85
CA GLU A 103 17.14 8.66 -0.50
C GLU A 103 16.05 8.15 -1.44
N THR A 104 15.15 7.30 -0.94
CA THR A 104 14.06 6.73 -1.73
C THR A 104 12.85 6.48 -0.85
N PHE A 105 11.66 6.64 -1.41
CA PHE A 105 10.40 6.33 -0.75
C PHE A 105 9.42 5.72 -1.75
N LYS A 106 8.77 4.63 -1.38
CA LYS A 106 7.80 3.94 -2.22
C LYS A 106 6.67 3.35 -1.37
N VAL A 107 5.43 3.51 -1.83
CA VAL A 107 4.25 2.88 -1.23
C VAL A 107 3.56 2.07 -2.32
N GLU A 108 3.39 0.77 -2.11
CA GLU A 108 2.78 -0.12 -3.08
C GLU A 108 2.10 -1.31 -2.38
N GLY A 109 0.89 -1.65 -2.81
CA GLY A 109 0.13 -2.77 -2.27
C GLY A 109 -0.05 -2.67 -0.75
N ASN A 110 0.66 -3.53 -0.02
CA ASN A 110 0.55 -3.66 1.44
C ASN A 110 1.79 -3.16 2.19
N VAL A 111 2.72 -2.51 1.49
CA VAL A 111 4.03 -2.11 2.05
C VAL A 111 4.38 -0.67 1.71
N ALA A 112 4.91 0.05 2.69
CA ALA A 112 5.66 1.28 2.44
C ALA A 112 7.13 1.04 2.77
N THR A 113 8.02 1.52 1.91
CA THR A 113 9.47 1.42 2.09
C THR A 113 10.09 2.80 2.01
N ALA A 114 11.11 3.02 2.84
CA ALA A 114 11.97 4.19 2.76
C ALA A 114 13.42 3.75 2.89
N LEU A 115 14.28 4.25 2.01
CA LEU A 115 15.72 4.13 2.14
C LEU A 115 16.25 5.46 2.63
N THR A 116 17.04 5.43 3.70
CA THR A 116 17.80 6.57 4.18
C THR A 116 19.29 6.29 4.03
N ARG A 117 20.14 7.29 4.22
CA ARG A 117 21.59 7.09 4.25
C ARG A 117 22.03 6.07 5.31
N ARG A 118 21.26 5.91 6.38
CA ARG A 118 21.63 5.07 7.54
C ARG A 118 21.01 3.68 7.46
N ARG A 119 19.73 3.58 7.10
CA ARG A 119 18.95 2.35 7.22
C ARG A 119 17.88 2.21 6.14
N ALA A 120 17.36 0.99 6.01
CA ALA A 120 16.14 0.72 5.26
C ALA A 120 14.98 0.57 6.24
N LEU A 121 13.84 1.18 5.90
CA LEU A 121 12.59 1.13 6.66
C LEU A 121 11.53 0.39 5.84
N GLY A 122 10.77 -0.49 6.49
CA GLY A 122 9.61 -1.16 5.91
C GLY A 122 8.42 -1.10 6.84
N PHE A 123 7.29 -0.58 6.37
CA PHE A 123 6.01 -0.65 7.05
C PHE A 123 5.14 -1.72 6.41
N SER A 124 4.54 -2.58 7.24
CA SER A 124 3.63 -3.63 6.77
C SER A 124 2.20 -3.32 7.20
N ALA A 125 1.26 -3.31 6.25
CA ALA A 125 -0.16 -3.22 6.56
C ALA A 125 -0.64 -4.41 7.41
N ALA A 126 -0.04 -5.59 7.24
CA ALA A 126 -0.43 -6.80 7.96
C ALA A 126 -0.01 -6.78 9.44
N THR A 127 1.10 -6.13 9.79
CA THR A 127 1.56 -6.01 11.19
C THR A 127 1.27 -4.66 11.81
N GLY A 128 1.00 -3.63 10.98
CA GLY A 128 0.75 -2.26 11.43
C GLY A 128 2.00 -1.58 11.98
N LYS A 129 3.20 -2.10 11.69
CA LYS A 129 4.45 -1.65 12.29
C LYS A 129 5.51 -1.32 11.25
N TRP A 130 6.37 -0.37 11.63
CA TRP A 130 7.66 -0.17 10.99
C TRP A 130 8.65 -1.22 11.51
N ALA A 131 9.51 -1.70 10.64
CA ALA A 131 10.73 -2.42 10.96
C ALA A 131 11.89 -1.74 10.20
N ASP A 132 13.09 -1.82 10.77
CA ASP A 132 14.27 -1.24 10.18
C ASP A 132 15.49 -2.16 10.24
N ILE A 133 16.41 -1.92 9.31
CA ILE A 133 17.72 -2.55 9.26
C ILE A 133 18.77 -1.52 8.87
N GLU A 134 19.84 -1.45 9.66
CA GLU A 134 21.00 -0.60 9.34
C GLU A 134 21.62 -1.02 8.00
N ARG A 135 21.96 -0.03 7.18
CA ARG A 135 22.66 -0.27 5.93
C ARG A 135 24.14 -0.39 6.21
N PHE A 136 24.77 -1.36 5.55
CA PHE A 136 26.21 -1.46 5.55
C PHE A 136 26.82 -0.19 4.93
N GLN A 137 27.66 0.51 5.70
CA GLN A 137 28.50 1.61 5.22
C GLN A 137 29.96 1.15 5.26
N PRO A 138 30.62 0.91 4.12
CA PRO A 138 32.05 0.61 4.11
C PRO A 138 32.83 1.82 4.65
N GLY A 139 33.64 1.63 5.70
CA GLY A 139 34.50 2.67 6.27
C GLY A 139 34.00 3.33 7.55
N ARG A 140 32.97 2.77 8.19
CA ARG A 140 32.66 2.95 9.62
C ARG A 140 32.73 1.62 10.35
#